data_AF-A0A0R1XAD6-F1
#
_entry.id   AF-A0A0R1XAD6-F1
#
_cell.length_a   1.000
_cell.length_b   1.000
_cell.length_c   1.000
_cell.angle_alpha   90.00
_cell.angle_beta   90.00
_cell.angle_gamma   90.00
#
_symmetry.space_group_name_H-M   'P 1'
#
loop_
_entity.id
_entity.type
_entity.pdbx_description
1 polymer ?
#
loop_
_entity_poly.entity_id
_entity_poly.type
_entity_poly.pdbx_seq_one_letter_code
_entity_poly.pdbx_strand_id
1 'polypeptide(L)'
;MKKWNRIIIGLILLAIVGFIGWSVIAAGRQNNTQKVTAAKVTQQNITATITTTGTVTATRTANLTGSGLVTAVNVKVGDKVSAGQILATYNQTTNLTAPFGGTVTAVNIASGQADTAQATGKAAITVADLSDLRVQLNLTKSEAAQVKVQQAVHLTYLNHTYTGDVAEVDPTATTTTSATGASTPTLGAQVAFDRQPQGLVPGFDIDVTITVDQANNAVTIPQEAITYDRNNQPLVYRIVKGKARRTTVTTGLQSATRIAVTKGLRPGETVILSPSNQLHDGSAVTTQ
;
A
#
# COMPACT_ATOMS: atom_id res chain seq x y z
N MET A 1 38.04 -69.48 48.86
CA MET A 1 37.06 -68.40 48.58
C MET A 1 36.50 -68.59 47.18
N LYS A 2 35.17 -68.72 47.10
CA LYS A 2 34.43 -69.55 46.15
C LYS A 2 34.28 -68.87 44.77
N LYS A 3 34.51 -69.63 43.70
CA LYS A 3 34.37 -69.25 42.27
C LYS A 3 33.02 -68.56 41.93
N TRP A 4 31.99 -68.78 42.75
CA TRP A 4 30.66 -68.18 42.62
C TRP A 4 30.64 -66.65 42.81
N ASN A 5 31.48 -66.10 43.71
CA ASN A 5 31.51 -64.65 43.93
C ASN A 5 32.08 -63.89 42.72
N ARG A 6 32.94 -64.52 41.92
CA ARG A 6 33.48 -63.92 40.68
C ARG A 6 32.43 -63.80 39.58
N ILE A 7 31.50 -64.76 39.50
CA ILE A 7 30.40 -64.74 38.52
C ILE A 7 29.38 -63.65 38.88
N ILE A 8 29.08 -63.51 40.17
CA ILE A 8 28.15 -62.48 40.67
C ILE A 8 28.75 -61.08 40.44
N ILE A 9 30.04 -60.89 40.74
CA ILE A 9 30.74 -59.61 40.48
C ILE A 9 30.78 -59.30 38.98
N GLY A 10 30.99 -60.30 38.12
CA GLY A 10 30.95 -60.13 36.67
C GLY A 10 29.58 -59.70 36.14
N LEU A 11 28.49 -60.27 36.65
CA LEU A 11 27.12 -59.89 36.26
C LEU A 11 26.74 -58.49 36.75
N ILE A 12 27.16 -58.11 37.96
CA ILE A 12 26.95 -56.76 38.48
C ILE A 12 27.70 -55.71 37.64
N LEU A 13 28.95 -56.00 37.26
CA LEU A 13 29.71 -55.13 36.36
C LEU A 13 29.06 -55.00 34.99
N LEU A 14 28.52 -56.09 34.43
CA LEU A 14 27.80 -56.06 33.15
C LEU A 14 26.50 -55.25 33.23
N ALA A 15 25.74 -55.37 34.32
CA ALA A 15 24.54 -54.56 34.55
C ALA A 15 24.86 -53.08 34.73
N ILE A 16 25.96 -52.75 35.42
CA ILE A 16 26.44 -51.37 35.58
C ILE A 16 26.89 -50.79 34.24
N VAL A 17 27.63 -51.55 33.42
CA VAL A 17 28.05 -51.11 32.08
C VAL A 17 26.83 -50.96 31.15
N GLY A 18 25.85 -51.84 31.24
CA GLY A 18 24.58 -51.72 30.51
C GLY A 18 23.76 -50.51 30.95
N PHE A 19 23.73 -50.21 32.26
CA PHE A 19 23.04 -49.04 32.81
C PHE A 19 23.75 -47.73 32.47
N ILE A 20 25.09 -47.70 32.51
CA ILE A 20 25.89 -46.54 32.10
C ILE A 20 25.76 -46.34 30.58
N GLY A 21 25.82 -47.41 29.79
CA GLY A 21 25.59 -47.35 28.34
C GLY A 21 24.19 -46.85 28.00
N TRP A 22 23.15 -47.35 28.69
CA TRP A 22 21.78 -46.86 28.53
C TRP A 22 21.62 -45.42 29.02
N SER A 23 22.23 -45.06 30.14
CA SER A 23 22.23 -43.71 30.71
C SER A 23 22.92 -42.71 29.79
N VAL A 24 24.00 -43.08 29.11
CA VAL A 24 24.71 -42.20 28.17
C VAL A 24 23.92 -42.06 26.86
N ILE A 25 23.26 -43.13 26.38
CA ILE A 25 22.35 -43.06 25.22
C ILE A 25 21.06 -42.27 25.57
N ALA A 26 20.58 -42.35 26.81
CA ALA A 26 19.43 -41.59 27.30
C ALA A 26 19.79 -40.11 27.56
N ALA A 27 20.97 -39.83 28.12
CA ALA A 27 21.47 -38.49 28.42
C ALA A 27 22.03 -37.77 27.18
N GLY A 28 22.42 -38.50 26.13
CA GLY A 28 22.81 -37.95 24.82
C GLY A 28 21.65 -37.37 24.01
N ARG A 29 20.39 -37.58 24.43
CA ARG A 29 19.25 -36.78 23.96
C ARG A 29 19.20 -35.45 24.70
N GLN A 30 20.24 -34.62 24.56
CA GLN A 30 20.05 -33.20 24.70
C GLN A 30 19.07 -32.78 23.61
N ASN A 31 17.79 -32.70 23.97
CA ASN A 31 16.77 -32.09 23.15
C ASN A 31 17.19 -30.63 22.98
N ASN A 32 17.90 -30.33 21.90
CA ASN A 32 18.23 -28.98 21.46
C ASN A 32 16.90 -28.35 21.00
N THR A 33 16.06 -28.03 21.97
CA THR A 33 14.72 -27.52 21.75
C THR A 33 14.83 -26.03 21.47
N GLN A 34 14.61 -25.66 20.22
CA GLN A 34 14.67 -24.27 19.80
C GLN A 34 13.45 -23.53 20.33
N LYS A 35 13.67 -22.40 21.01
CA LYS A 35 12.59 -21.47 21.35
C LYS A 35 12.16 -20.74 20.10
N VAL A 36 10.86 -20.73 19.83
CA VAL A 36 10.29 -20.12 18.62
C VAL A 36 9.07 -19.29 18.97
N THR A 37 8.89 -18.18 18.27
CA THR A 37 7.62 -17.45 18.28
C THR A 37 6.66 -18.14 17.32
N ALA A 38 5.39 -18.23 17.68
CA ALA A 38 4.40 -18.90 16.86
C ALA A 38 3.10 -18.10 16.79
N ALA A 39 2.37 -18.27 15.68
CA ALA A 39 1.05 -17.70 15.49
C ALA A 39 0.06 -18.77 15.05
N LYS A 40 -1.21 -18.55 15.35
CA LYS A 40 -2.30 -19.38 14.83
C LYS A 40 -2.65 -18.97 13.40
N VAL A 41 -2.90 -19.96 12.57
CA VAL A 41 -3.54 -19.82 11.27
C VAL A 41 -5.00 -19.43 11.51
N THR A 42 -5.43 -18.30 10.96
CA THR A 42 -6.79 -17.76 11.17
C THR A 42 -7.50 -17.54 9.85
N GLN A 43 -8.83 -17.64 9.86
CA GLN A 43 -9.67 -17.18 8.76
C GLN A 43 -10.07 -15.73 8.99
N GLN A 44 -9.82 -14.89 7.99
CA GLN A 44 -10.27 -13.50 8.01
C GLN A 44 -10.27 -12.93 6.59
N ASN A 45 -10.85 -11.74 6.45
CA ASN A 45 -10.78 -11.00 5.21
C ASN A 45 -9.37 -10.40 5.04
N ILE A 46 -8.85 -10.45 3.83
CA ILE A 46 -7.55 -9.90 3.47
C ILE A 46 -7.70 -9.05 2.22
N THR A 47 -7.06 -7.89 2.23
CA THR A 47 -7.11 -6.91 1.15
C THR A 47 -5.69 -6.62 0.68
N ALA A 48 -5.48 -6.60 -0.64
CA ALA A 48 -4.29 -6.02 -1.22
C ALA A 48 -4.57 -4.57 -1.55
N THR A 49 -3.60 -3.72 -1.22
CA THR A 49 -3.71 -2.28 -1.39
C THR A 49 -2.49 -1.72 -2.10
N ILE A 50 -2.70 -0.68 -2.89
CA ILE A 50 -1.64 0.18 -3.41
C ILE A 50 -1.72 1.50 -2.67
N THR A 51 -0.60 1.94 -2.10
CA THR A 51 -0.49 3.25 -1.46
C THR A 51 0.38 4.15 -2.32
N THR A 52 -0.17 5.31 -2.68
CA THR A 52 0.48 6.31 -3.51
C THR A 52 0.06 7.71 -3.07
N THR A 53 0.64 8.73 -3.67
CA THR A 53 0.26 10.14 -3.48
C THR A 53 -0.45 10.65 -4.72
N GLY A 54 -1.56 11.36 -4.53
CA GLY A 54 -2.25 12.07 -5.59
C GLY A 54 -2.28 13.56 -5.34
N THR A 55 -2.72 14.33 -6.33
CA THR A 55 -2.94 15.78 -6.19
C THR A 55 -4.43 16.06 -6.29
N VAL A 56 -4.96 16.87 -5.37
CA VAL A 56 -6.36 17.32 -5.42
C VAL A 56 -6.54 18.30 -6.56
N THR A 57 -7.46 18.04 -7.48
CA THR A 57 -7.73 18.88 -8.65
C THR A 57 -9.20 19.22 -8.75
N ALA A 58 -9.51 20.36 -9.38
CA ALA A 58 -10.86 20.70 -9.77
C ALA A 58 -11.17 20.06 -11.13
N THR A 59 -12.34 19.45 -11.27
CA THR A 59 -12.74 18.76 -12.51
C THR A 59 -12.77 19.70 -13.71
N ARG A 60 -13.12 20.98 -13.49
CA ARG A 60 -13.09 22.01 -14.53
C ARG A 60 -12.26 23.19 -14.08
N THR A 61 -11.23 23.49 -14.89
CA THR A 61 -10.41 24.68 -14.73
C THR A 61 -10.27 25.38 -16.08
N ALA A 62 -10.55 26.68 -16.11
CA ALA A 62 -10.35 27.53 -17.28
C ALA A 62 -9.23 28.53 -17.00
N ASN A 63 -8.18 28.44 -17.80
CA ASN A 63 -7.07 29.39 -17.83
C ASN A 63 -7.34 30.42 -18.93
N LEU A 64 -7.81 31.60 -18.54
CA LEU A 64 -8.23 32.64 -19.46
C LEU A 64 -7.03 33.55 -19.78
N THR A 65 -6.75 33.73 -21.06
CA THR A 65 -5.66 34.59 -21.56
C THR A 65 -6.23 35.80 -22.29
N GLY A 66 -5.56 36.94 -22.18
CA GLY A 66 -5.87 38.13 -22.96
C GLY A 66 -4.59 38.81 -23.45
N SER A 67 -4.76 39.88 -24.23
CA SER A 67 -3.66 40.68 -24.74
C SER A 67 -4.07 42.15 -24.88
N GLY A 68 -3.13 43.06 -24.64
CA GLY A 68 -3.34 44.51 -24.73
C GLY A 68 -3.50 45.20 -23.37
N LEU A 69 -4.03 46.43 -23.38
CA LEU A 69 -4.21 47.25 -22.18
C LEU A 69 -5.42 46.78 -21.38
N VAL A 70 -5.21 46.39 -20.13
CA VAL A 70 -6.28 46.04 -19.20
C VAL A 70 -6.91 47.32 -18.68
N THR A 71 -8.17 47.54 -19.03
CA THR A 71 -8.93 48.74 -18.66
C THR A 71 -9.74 48.57 -17.38
N ALA A 72 -10.15 47.34 -17.06
CA ALA A 72 -10.86 47.01 -15.83
C ALA A 72 -10.60 45.55 -15.44
N VAL A 73 -10.56 45.30 -14.12
CA VAL A 73 -10.57 43.97 -13.52
C VAL A 73 -11.70 43.96 -12.50
N ASN A 74 -12.71 43.12 -12.72
CA ASN A 74 -13.97 43.14 -11.97
C ASN A 74 -14.06 42.03 -10.90
N VAL A 75 -12.98 41.29 -10.68
CA VAL A 75 -12.94 40.14 -9.78
C VAL A 75 -11.63 40.08 -8.99
N LYS A 76 -11.68 39.44 -7.84
CA LYS A 76 -10.51 39.07 -7.02
C LYS A 76 -10.47 37.55 -6.79
N VAL A 77 -9.30 37.06 -6.39
CA VAL A 77 -9.14 35.66 -5.96
C VAL A 77 -10.14 35.36 -4.83
N GLY A 78 -10.84 34.24 -4.95
CA GLY A 78 -11.90 33.80 -4.05
C GLY A 78 -13.31 34.21 -4.48
N ASP A 79 -13.48 35.10 -5.46
CA ASP A 79 -14.81 35.48 -5.94
C ASP A 79 -15.51 34.32 -6.65
N LYS A 80 -16.80 34.16 -6.34
CA LYS A 80 -17.70 33.28 -7.10
C LYS A 80 -18.19 34.01 -8.33
N VAL A 81 -18.11 33.35 -9.48
CA VAL A 81 -18.51 33.91 -10.78
C VAL A 81 -19.52 33.01 -11.46
N SER A 82 -20.39 33.59 -12.26
CA SER A 82 -21.35 32.86 -13.11
C SER A 82 -20.87 32.78 -14.56
N ALA A 83 -21.37 31.80 -15.31
CA ALA A 83 -21.08 31.71 -16.75
C ALA A 83 -21.47 33.01 -17.47
N GLY A 84 -20.58 33.53 -18.33
CA GLY A 84 -20.75 34.77 -19.06
C GLY A 84 -20.42 36.05 -18.28
N GLN A 85 -20.12 35.98 -16.97
CA GLN A 85 -19.75 37.15 -16.18
C GLN A 85 -18.44 37.76 -16.69
N ILE A 86 -18.41 39.09 -16.85
CA ILE A 86 -17.22 39.83 -17.26
C ILE A 86 -16.23 39.89 -16.11
N LEU A 87 -15.05 39.32 -16.32
CA LEU A 87 -13.97 39.24 -15.34
C LEU A 87 -12.97 40.39 -15.52
N ALA A 88 -12.66 40.74 -16.76
CA ALA A 88 -11.79 41.86 -17.12
C ALA A 88 -12.15 42.43 -18.49
N THR A 89 -11.74 43.67 -18.76
CA THR A 89 -11.97 44.36 -20.04
C THR A 89 -10.66 44.89 -20.59
N TYR A 90 -10.41 44.64 -21.87
CA TYR A 90 -9.23 45.06 -22.63
C TYR A 90 -9.60 46.11 -23.67
N ASN A 91 -8.73 47.11 -23.85
CA ASN A 91 -8.87 48.18 -24.86
C ASN A 91 -10.28 48.81 -24.91
N GLN A 92 -11.00 48.85 -23.77
CA GLN A 92 -12.38 49.32 -23.60
C GLN A 92 -13.49 48.53 -24.33
N THR A 93 -13.16 47.53 -25.15
CA THR A 93 -14.14 46.84 -26.02
C THR A 93 -14.13 45.33 -25.89
N THR A 94 -13.01 44.72 -25.50
CA THR A 94 -12.86 43.26 -25.45
C THR A 94 -13.04 42.75 -24.03
N ASN A 95 -14.09 41.96 -23.78
CA ASN A 95 -14.38 41.42 -22.47
C ASN A 95 -13.88 39.98 -22.32
N LEU A 96 -13.12 39.74 -21.25
CA LEU A 96 -12.77 38.41 -20.79
C LEU A 96 -13.89 37.91 -19.86
N THR A 97 -14.55 36.82 -20.23
CA THR A 97 -15.72 36.30 -19.50
C THR A 97 -15.49 34.91 -18.91
N ALA A 98 -16.20 34.58 -17.84
CA ALA A 98 -16.16 33.25 -17.24
C ALA A 98 -16.87 32.22 -18.14
N PRO A 99 -16.22 31.11 -18.52
CA PRO A 99 -16.84 30.10 -19.38
C PRO A 99 -17.88 29.24 -18.65
N PHE A 100 -17.81 29.17 -17.31
CA PHE A 100 -18.74 28.44 -16.46
C PHE A 100 -18.81 29.08 -15.07
N GLY A 101 -19.81 28.69 -14.28
CA GLY A 101 -19.91 29.11 -12.89
C GLY A 101 -18.84 28.45 -12.02
N GLY A 102 -18.08 29.24 -11.26
CA GLY A 102 -16.92 28.73 -10.52
C GLY A 102 -16.35 29.73 -9.53
N THR A 103 -15.11 29.50 -9.12
CA THR A 103 -14.35 30.37 -8.21
C THR A 103 -13.11 30.88 -8.91
N VAL A 104 -12.82 32.17 -8.80
CA VAL A 104 -11.57 32.75 -9.30
C VAL A 104 -10.42 32.29 -8.41
N THR A 105 -9.48 31.53 -8.95
CA THR A 105 -8.34 30.98 -8.20
C THR A 105 -7.04 31.75 -8.46
N ALA A 106 -6.95 32.48 -9.55
CA ALA A 106 -5.81 33.36 -9.84
C ALA A 106 -6.25 34.60 -10.61
N VAL A 107 -5.62 35.74 -10.31
CA VAL A 107 -5.70 36.99 -11.08
C VAL A 107 -4.27 37.50 -11.22
N ASN A 108 -3.74 37.48 -12.43
CA ASN A 108 -2.35 37.87 -12.73
C ASN A 108 -2.27 39.17 -13.54
N ILE A 109 -3.38 39.90 -13.65
CA ILE A 109 -3.49 41.17 -14.37
C ILE A 109 -3.92 42.29 -13.44
N ALA A 110 -3.57 43.52 -13.80
CA ALA A 110 -3.96 44.73 -13.07
C ALA A 110 -4.51 45.78 -14.04
N SER A 111 -5.50 46.54 -13.58
CA SER A 111 -6.08 47.64 -14.35
C SER A 111 -5.04 48.74 -14.63
N GLY A 112 -5.12 49.36 -15.80
CA GLY A 112 -4.27 50.46 -16.24
C GLY A 112 -2.90 50.04 -16.79
N GLN A 113 -2.65 48.73 -16.96
CA GLN A 113 -1.37 48.20 -17.44
C GLN A 113 -1.60 47.21 -18.61
N ALA A 114 -0.55 46.98 -19.40
CA ALA A 114 -0.58 45.93 -20.41
C ALA A 114 -0.57 44.54 -19.76
N ASP A 115 -1.34 43.60 -20.30
CA ASP A 115 -1.30 42.20 -19.87
C ASP A 115 0.00 41.54 -20.32
N THR A 116 0.80 41.15 -19.34
CA THR A 116 2.07 40.44 -19.53
C THR A 116 2.04 39.02 -18.93
N ALA A 117 0.88 38.54 -18.47
CA ALA A 117 0.77 37.26 -17.78
C ALA A 117 1.27 36.11 -18.66
N GLN A 118 0.88 36.11 -19.93
CA GLN A 118 1.27 35.07 -20.89
C GLN A 118 2.79 35.06 -21.17
N ALA A 119 3.44 36.22 -21.14
CA ALA A 119 4.90 36.31 -21.30
C ALA A 119 5.66 35.64 -20.14
N THR A 120 5.00 35.44 -18.99
CA THR A 120 5.52 34.71 -17.83
C THR A 120 4.95 33.29 -17.69
N GLY A 121 4.25 32.79 -18.71
CA GLY A 121 3.62 31.47 -18.71
C GLY A 121 2.38 31.35 -17.83
N LYS A 122 1.77 32.46 -17.41
CA LYS A 122 0.57 32.50 -16.57
C LYS A 122 -0.68 32.87 -17.38
N ALA A 123 -1.82 32.36 -16.95
CA ALA A 123 -3.12 32.86 -17.40
C ALA A 123 -3.39 34.26 -16.81
N ALA A 124 -4.17 35.09 -17.50
CA ALA A 124 -4.60 36.37 -16.97
C ALA A 124 -5.52 36.17 -15.75
N ILE A 125 -6.52 35.30 -15.89
CA ILE A 125 -7.43 34.89 -14.81
C ILE A 125 -7.67 33.38 -14.89
N THR A 126 -7.66 32.70 -13.75
CA THR A 126 -8.04 31.28 -13.67
C THR A 126 -9.36 31.13 -12.92
N VAL A 127 -10.30 30.38 -13.50
CA VAL A 127 -11.58 30.01 -12.88
C VAL A 127 -11.63 28.51 -12.71
N ALA A 128 -11.89 28.03 -11.50
CA ALA A 128 -12.00 26.61 -11.19
C ALA A 128 -13.37 26.27 -10.56
N ASP A 129 -13.92 25.11 -10.94
CA ASP A 129 -15.10 24.54 -10.32
C ASP A 129 -14.70 23.75 -9.06
N LEU A 130 -14.84 24.38 -7.91
CA LEU A 130 -14.49 23.79 -6.61
C LEU A 130 -15.63 22.92 -6.01
N SER A 131 -16.72 22.72 -6.75
CA SER A 131 -17.84 21.87 -6.29
C SER A 131 -17.62 20.39 -6.60
N ASP A 132 -16.85 20.08 -7.64
CA ASP A 132 -16.46 18.71 -8.03
C ASP A 132 -14.92 18.60 -8.01
N LEU A 133 -14.40 18.20 -6.85
CA LEU A 133 -12.99 17.90 -6.67
C LEU A 133 -12.71 16.43 -6.98
N ARG A 134 -11.54 16.16 -7.57
CA ARG A 134 -11.02 14.83 -7.86
C ARG A 134 -9.60 14.73 -7.32
N VAL A 135 -9.08 13.50 -7.28
CA VAL A 135 -7.66 13.28 -7.02
C VAL A 135 -7.03 12.67 -8.25
N GLN A 136 -6.07 13.39 -8.83
CA GLN A 136 -5.26 12.92 -9.94
C GLN A 136 -4.11 12.06 -9.42
N LEU A 137 -3.93 10.88 -10.01
CA LEU A 137 -2.88 9.93 -9.69
C LEU A 137 -1.97 9.71 -10.91
N ASN A 138 -0.71 9.39 -10.63
CA ASN A 138 0.25 8.89 -11.61
C ASN A 138 0.69 7.49 -11.19
N LEU A 139 0.21 6.47 -11.89
CA LEU A 139 0.47 5.07 -11.58
C LEU A 139 1.68 4.56 -12.35
N THR A 140 2.55 3.82 -11.69
CA THR A 140 3.60 3.04 -12.36
C THR A 140 3.01 1.89 -13.17
N LYS A 141 3.80 1.30 -14.07
CA LYS A 141 3.37 0.15 -14.88
C LYS A 141 2.83 -1.03 -14.05
N SER A 142 3.45 -1.33 -12.90
CA SER A 142 3.01 -2.42 -12.01
C SER A 142 1.68 -2.10 -11.33
N GLU A 143 1.48 -0.85 -10.92
CA GLU A 143 0.25 -0.42 -10.25
C GLU A 143 -0.91 -0.34 -11.24
N ALA A 144 -0.68 0.24 -12.42
CA ALA A 144 -1.64 0.33 -13.50
C ALA A 144 -2.18 -1.03 -13.96
N ALA A 145 -1.40 -2.11 -13.80
CA ALA A 145 -1.85 -3.47 -14.11
C ALA A 145 -2.90 -4.01 -13.10
N GLN A 146 -2.96 -3.43 -11.90
CA GLN A 146 -3.83 -3.86 -10.80
C GLN A 146 -5.00 -2.89 -10.56
N VAL A 147 -4.81 -1.61 -10.85
CA VAL A 147 -5.83 -0.57 -10.66
C VAL A 147 -6.91 -0.67 -11.73
N LYS A 148 -8.17 -0.63 -11.31
CA LYS A 148 -9.35 -0.68 -12.17
C LYS A 148 -10.41 0.30 -11.68
N VAL A 149 -11.23 0.78 -12.60
CA VAL A 149 -12.38 1.63 -12.29
C VAL A 149 -13.30 0.92 -11.28
N GLN A 150 -13.95 1.69 -10.40
CA GLN A 150 -14.82 1.25 -9.30
C GLN A 150 -14.10 0.59 -8.10
N GLN A 151 -12.78 0.54 -8.07
CA GLN A 151 -12.06 0.09 -6.87
C GLN A 151 -12.19 1.11 -5.75
N ALA A 152 -12.47 0.62 -4.53
CA ALA A 152 -12.60 1.45 -3.35
C ALA A 152 -11.26 2.09 -2.95
N VAL A 153 -11.32 3.37 -2.57
CA VAL A 153 -10.18 4.18 -2.21
C VAL A 153 -10.39 4.84 -0.85
N HIS A 154 -9.35 4.76 -0.01
CA HIS A 154 -9.24 5.54 1.21
C HIS A 154 -8.22 6.64 0.99
N LEU A 155 -8.59 7.88 1.30
CA LEU A 155 -7.71 9.04 1.18
C LEU A 155 -7.46 9.68 2.53
N THR A 156 -6.24 10.19 2.74
CA THR A 156 -5.87 10.88 3.98
C THR A 156 -5.21 12.21 3.64
N TYR A 157 -5.76 13.30 4.21
CA TYR A 157 -5.21 14.65 4.10
C TYR A 157 -5.08 15.22 5.50
N LEU A 158 -3.83 15.43 5.95
CA LEU A 158 -3.52 15.79 7.34
C LEU A 158 -4.13 14.76 8.32
N ASN A 159 -5.05 15.19 9.18
CA ASN A 159 -5.73 14.34 10.16
C ASN A 159 -7.16 13.96 9.73
N HIS A 160 -7.53 14.21 8.47
CA HIS A 160 -8.85 13.91 7.92
C HIS A 160 -8.80 12.76 6.93
N THR A 161 -9.80 11.89 7.00
CA THR A 161 -9.95 10.77 6.06
C THR A 161 -11.16 10.98 5.17
N TYR A 162 -11.03 10.51 3.93
CA TYR A 162 -12.09 10.54 2.92
C TYR A 162 -12.20 9.18 2.26
N THR A 163 -13.33 8.94 1.62
CA THR A 163 -13.59 7.72 0.86
C THR A 163 -14.02 8.09 -0.54
N GLY A 164 -13.77 7.16 -1.46
CA GLY A 164 -14.06 7.33 -2.85
C GLY A 164 -13.81 6.06 -3.65
N ASP A 165 -13.85 6.22 -4.96
CA ASP A 165 -13.57 5.15 -5.90
C ASP A 165 -12.74 5.66 -7.09
N VAL A 166 -12.00 4.73 -7.70
CA VAL A 166 -11.30 4.99 -8.96
C VAL A 166 -12.35 5.25 -10.03
N ALA A 167 -12.48 6.51 -10.45
CA ALA A 167 -13.47 6.94 -11.42
C ALA A 167 -13.00 6.73 -12.86
N GLU A 168 -11.70 6.92 -13.11
CA GLU A 168 -11.11 6.83 -14.44
C GLU A 168 -9.67 6.31 -14.36
N VAL A 169 -9.27 5.56 -15.39
CA VAL A 169 -7.89 5.19 -15.65
C VAL A 169 -7.62 5.50 -17.12
N ASP A 170 -6.58 6.30 -17.37
CA ASP A 170 -6.27 6.75 -18.72
C ASP A 170 -5.96 5.55 -19.64
N PRO A 171 -6.34 5.61 -20.92
CA PRO A 171 -6.04 4.54 -21.87
C PRO A 171 -4.57 4.55 -22.34
N THR A 172 -3.83 5.62 -22.07
CA THR A 172 -2.47 5.83 -22.59
C THR A 172 -1.54 6.39 -21.52
N ALA A 173 -0.33 5.83 -21.41
CA ALA A 173 0.69 6.33 -20.50
C ALA A 173 1.29 7.65 -21.00
N THR A 174 1.68 8.51 -20.06
CA THR A 174 2.43 9.74 -20.30
C THR A 174 3.81 9.64 -19.65
N THR A 175 4.77 10.42 -20.14
CA THR A 175 6.11 10.44 -19.55
C THR A 175 6.19 11.58 -18.55
N THR A 176 6.34 11.24 -17.27
CA THR A 176 6.62 12.22 -16.21
C THR A 176 8.13 12.33 -16.00
N THR A 177 8.66 13.54 -16.14
CA THR A 177 10.08 13.85 -15.88
C THR A 177 10.22 14.40 -14.48
N SER A 178 11.03 13.76 -13.64
CA SER A 178 11.35 14.27 -12.30
C SER A 178 12.17 15.56 -12.36
N ALA A 179 12.26 16.28 -11.24
CA ALA A 179 13.15 17.43 -11.09
C ALA A 179 14.64 17.09 -11.33
N THR A 180 15.01 15.81 -11.24
CA THR A 180 16.37 15.31 -11.50
C THR A 180 16.58 14.86 -12.96
N GLY A 181 15.59 15.06 -13.83
CA GLY A 181 15.65 14.66 -15.24
C GLY A 181 15.36 13.18 -15.51
N ALA A 182 14.92 12.42 -14.50
CA ALA A 182 14.55 11.03 -14.68
C ALA A 182 13.14 10.94 -15.27
N SER A 183 13.04 10.38 -16.48
CA SER A 183 11.77 10.18 -17.17
C SER A 183 11.23 8.78 -16.88
N THR A 184 10.05 8.71 -16.29
CA THR A 184 9.34 7.44 -16.05
C THR A 184 7.95 7.51 -16.69
N PRO A 185 7.57 6.50 -17.50
CA PRO A 185 6.22 6.42 -18.01
C PRO A 185 5.27 6.09 -16.87
N THR A 186 4.21 6.88 -16.73
CA THR A 186 3.14 6.72 -15.74
C THR A 186 1.78 6.73 -16.45
N LEU A 187 0.82 6.03 -15.86
CA LEU A 187 -0.57 6.02 -16.34
C LEU A 187 -1.39 6.93 -15.42
N GLY A 188 -2.10 7.89 -16.01
CA GLY A 188 -3.00 8.75 -15.25
C GLY A 188 -4.22 7.97 -14.74
N ALA A 189 -4.70 8.33 -13.55
CA ALA A 189 -5.98 7.87 -13.03
C ALA A 189 -6.62 8.96 -12.19
N GLN A 190 -7.95 8.92 -12.05
CA GLN A 190 -8.70 9.87 -11.24
C GLN A 190 -9.54 9.14 -10.20
N VAL A 191 -9.55 9.66 -8.98
CA VAL A 191 -10.41 9.21 -7.90
C VAL A 191 -11.52 10.23 -7.67
N ALA A 192 -12.77 9.75 -7.62
CA ALA A 192 -13.93 10.51 -7.17
C ALA A 192 -14.07 10.38 -5.66
N PHE A 193 -14.54 11.42 -4.99
CA PHE A 193 -14.97 11.31 -3.59
C PHE A 193 -16.42 10.85 -3.51
N ASP A 194 -16.75 9.98 -2.56
CA ASP A 194 -18.13 9.53 -2.32
C ASP A 194 -19.08 10.68 -1.95
N ARG A 195 -18.51 11.71 -1.31
CA ARG A 195 -19.21 12.91 -0.84
C ARG A 195 -18.33 14.12 -1.07
N GLN A 196 -18.95 15.29 -1.25
CA GLN A 196 -18.20 16.53 -1.45
C GLN A 196 -17.23 16.75 -0.27
N PRO A 197 -15.92 16.76 -0.51
CA PRO A 197 -14.94 16.88 0.56
C PRO A 197 -14.89 18.31 1.08
N GLN A 198 -14.64 18.48 2.38
CA GLN A 198 -14.45 19.78 3.03
C GLN A 198 -13.01 19.94 3.48
N GLY A 199 -12.47 21.15 3.44
CA GLY A 199 -11.12 21.43 3.94
C GLY A 199 -9.98 20.95 3.04
N LEU A 200 -10.28 20.44 1.84
CA LEU A 200 -9.26 20.18 0.81
C LEU A 200 -8.95 21.46 0.05
N VAL A 201 -7.66 21.64 -0.25
CA VAL A 201 -7.16 22.74 -1.07
C VAL A 201 -6.64 22.15 -2.38
N PRO A 202 -7.24 22.50 -3.53
CA PRO A 202 -6.74 22.05 -4.83
C PRO A 202 -5.29 22.47 -5.05
N GLY A 203 -4.52 21.60 -5.71
CA GLY A 203 -3.10 21.76 -5.95
C GLY A 203 -2.21 21.20 -4.84
N PHE A 204 -2.79 20.77 -3.70
CA PHE A 204 -2.04 20.03 -2.68
C PHE A 204 -2.15 18.52 -2.85
N ASP A 205 -1.12 17.85 -2.35
CA ASP A 205 -1.05 16.40 -2.36
C ASP A 205 -1.92 15.78 -1.26
N ILE A 206 -2.35 14.54 -1.51
CA ILE A 206 -3.18 13.72 -0.63
C ILE A 206 -2.71 12.26 -0.70
N ASP A 207 -2.67 11.58 0.45
CA ASP A 207 -2.30 10.17 0.50
C ASP A 207 -3.47 9.31 0.04
N VAL A 208 -3.21 8.33 -0.81
CA VAL A 208 -4.22 7.51 -1.47
C VAL A 208 -3.91 6.05 -1.28
N THR A 209 -4.88 5.29 -0.75
CA THR A 209 -4.80 3.84 -0.60
C THR A 209 -5.93 3.19 -1.39
N ILE A 210 -5.59 2.53 -2.49
CA ILE A 210 -6.51 1.87 -3.42
C ILE A 210 -6.59 0.40 -3.04
N THR A 211 -7.79 -0.15 -2.85
CA THR A 211 -8.00 -1.59 -2.67
C THR A 211 -8.05 -2.27 -4.03
N VAL A 212 -7.00 -3.02 -4.38
CA VAL A 212 -6.87 -3.61 -5.71
C VAL A 212 -7.42 -5.03 -5.81
N ASP A 213 -7.45 -5.76 -4.71
CA ASP A 213 -8.01 -7.10 -4.64
C ASP A 213 -8.39 -7.44 -3.19
N GLN A 214 -9.36 -8.34 -3.01
CA GLN A 214 -9.87 -8.73 -1.71
C GLN A 214 -10.31 -10.20 -1.70
N ALA A 215 -10.02 -10.89 -0.61
CA ALA A 215 -10.47 -12.25 -0.37
C ALA A 215 -11.15 -12.36 1.00
N ASN A 216 -12.42 -12.75 0.99
CA ASN A 216 -13.20 -12.95 2.21
C ASN A 216 -12.98 -14.34 2.79
N ASN A 217 -12.97 -14.45 4.13
CA ASN A 217 -12.79 -15.71 4.86
C ASN A 217 -11.57 -16.54 4.40
N ALA A 218 -10.50 -15.86 3.99
CA ALA A 218 -9.28 -16.50 3.54
C ALA A 218 -8.51 -17.09 4.74
N VAL A 219 -7.91 -18.26 4.55
CA VAL A 219 -6.96 -18.82 5.52
C VAL A 219 -5.68 -17.99 5.42
N THR A 220 -5.28 -17.34 6.50
CA THR A 220 -4.15 -16.40 6.50
C THR A 220 -3.14 -16.70 7.60
N ILE A 221 -1.89 -16.37 7.30
CA ILE A 221 -0.78 -16.38 8.26
C ILE A 221 -0.09 -15.01 8.26
N PRO A 222 0.62 -14.64 9.34
CA PRO A 222 1.52 -13.49 9.31
C PRO A 222 2.57 -13.68 8.21
N GLN A 223 2.93 -12.60 7.52
CA GLN A 223 3.91 -12.65 6.43
C GLN A 223 5.26 -13.22 6.90
N GLU A 224 5.65 -12.94 8.15
CA GLU A 224 6.88 -13.45 8.77
C GLU A 224 6.93 -14.99 8.94
N ALA A 225 5.80 -15.69 8.79
CA ALA A 225 5.75 -17.15 8.89
C ALA A 225 6.20 -17.85 7.60
N ILE A 226 6.25 -17.13 6.47
CA ILE A 226 6.63 -17.71 5.18
C ILE A 226 8.14 -17.72 5.00
N THR A 227 8.64 -18.82 4.46
CA THR A 227 10.03 -19.01 4.07
C THR A 227 10.05 -19.65 2.68
N TYR A 228 11.19 -19.57 2.00
CA TYR A 228 11.38 -20.16 0.69
C TYR A 228 12.46 -21.24 0.76
N ASP A 229 12.25 -22.34 0.04
CA ASP A 229 13.32 -23.33 -0.15
C ASP A 229 14.35 -22.87 -1.19
N ARG A 230 15.33 -23.74 -1.46
CA ARG A 230 16.39 -23.50 -2.46
C ARG A 230 15.86 -23.31 -3.88
N ASN A 231 14.64 -23.76 -4.17
CA ASN A 231 13.98 -23.64 -5.47
C ASN A 231 12.98 -22.47 -5.51
N ASN A 232 13.03 -21.58 -4.51
CA ASN A 232 12.12 -20.46 -4.34
C ASN A 232 10.64 -20.87 -4.17
N GLN A 233 10.37 -22.08 -3.65
CA GLN A 233 9.01 -22.51 -3.34
C GLN A 233 8.60 -22.09 -1.92
N PRO A 234 7.39 -21.50 -1.75
CA PRO A 234 6.92 -21.06 -0.45
C PRO A 234 6.61 -22.24 0.47
N LEU A 235 7.10 -22.17 1.70
CA LEU A 235 6.87 -23.13 2.76
C LEU A 235 6.70 -22.44 4.11
N VAL A 236 6.15 -23.18 5.06
CA VAL A 236 6.05 -22.78 6.47
C VAL A 236 6.46 -23.94 7.39
N TYR A 237 6.76 -23.63 8.64
CA TYR A 237 6.95 -24.64 9.67
C TYR A 237 5.76 -24.66 10.63
N ARG A 238 5.00 -25.76 10.60
CA ARG A 238 3.91 -26.00 11.56
C ARG A 238 4.42 -26.62 12.85
N ILE A 239 3.80 -26.33 13.97
CA ILE A 239 4.08 -27.01 15.24
C ILE A 239 3.11 -28.20 15.39
N VAL A 240 3.66 -29.42 15.34
CA VAL A 240 2.89 -30.65 15.54
C VAL A 240 3.55 -31.47 16.63
N LYS A 241 2.86 -31.62 17.78
CA LYS A 241 3.35 -32.37 18.96
C LYS A 241 4.76 -31.90 19.42
N GLY A 242 4.97 -30.59 19.52
CA GLY A 242 6.24 -30.00 19.96
C GLY A 242 7.39 -30.10 18.95
N LYS A 243 7.10 -30.41 17.69
CA LYS A 243 8.10 -30.48 16.61
C LYS A 243 7.70 -29.58 15.45
N ALA A 244 8.69 -28.93 14.85
CA ALA A 244 8.53 -28.19 13.61
C ALA A 244 8.34 -29.16 12.44
N ARG A 245 7.32 -28.92 11.64
CA ARG A 245 6.98 -29.70 10.44
C ARG A 245 6.98 -28.82 9.22
N ARG A 246 7.92 -29.10 8.32
CA ARG A 246 8.04 -28.37 7.06
C ARG A 246 6.84 -28.71 6.19
N THR A 247 6.08 -27.68 5.82
CA THR A 247 4.84 -27.81 5.06
C THR A 247 4.90 -26.85 3.87
N THR A 248 4.94 -27.39 2.66
CA THR A 248 4.84 -26.57 1.44
C THR A 248 3.43 -25.99 1.36
N VAL A 249 3.33 -24.72 0.98
CA VAL A 249 2.06 -24.01 0.89
C VAL A 249 1.89 -23.41 -0.50
N THR A 250 0.64 -23.16 -0.89
CA THR A 250 0.35 -22.30 -2.03
C THR A 250 -0.20 -20.99 -1.50
N THR A 251 0.43 -19.89 -1.88
CA THR A 251 0.03 -18.54 -1.45
C THR A 251 -1.02 -17.97 -2.40
N GLY A 252 -1.81 -17.03 -1.88
CA GLY A 252 -2.72 -16.20 -2.65
C GLY A 252 -2.46 -14.74 -2.36
N LEU A 253 -3.54 -13.99 -2.15
CA LEU A 253 -3.51 -12.56 -1.87
C LEU A 253 -2.58 -12.21 -0.70
N GLN A 254 -1.82 -11.14 -0.84
CA GLN A 254 -0.92 -10.63 0.18
C GLN A 254 -1.32 -9.22 0.58
N SER A 255 -1.25 -8.95 1.88
CA SER A 255 -1.41 -7.64 2.50
C SER A 255 -0.08 -7.22 3.14
N ALA A 256 -0.01 -6.01 3.71
CA ALA A 256 1.20 -5.53 4.37
C ALA A 256 1.70 -6.41 5.52
N THR A 257 0.82 -7.14 6.22
CA THR A 257 1.17 -7.90 7.43
C THR A 257 0.87 -9.38 7.32
N ARG A 258 0.06 -9.80 6.34
CA ARG A 258 -0.44 -11.18 6.23
C ARG A 258 -0.49 -11.65 4.80
N ILE A 259 -0.44 -12.97 4.63
CA ILE A 259 -0.58 -13.66 3.35
C ILE A 259 -1.68 -14.71 3.43
N ALA A 260 -2.49 -14.79 2.38
CA ALA A 260 -3.48 -15.84 2.19
C ALA A 260 -2.79 -17.13 1.75
N VAL A 261 -3.26 -18.25 2.29
CA VAL A 261 -2.78 -19.59 1.97
C VAL A 261 -3.95 -20.38 1.39
N THR A 262 -3.85 -20.73 0.11
CA THR A 262 -4.91 -21.43 -0.63
C THR A 262 -4.80 -22.94 -0.48
N LYS A 263 -3.59 -23.48 -0.25
CA LYS A 263 -3.33 -24.89 0.00
C LYS A 263 -2.21 -25.09 1.01
N GLY A 264 -2.30 -26.19 1.78
CA GLY A 264 -1.23 -26.67 2.67
C GLY A 264 -1.48 -26.40 4.16
N LEU A 265 -2.38 -25.48 4.52
CA LEU A 265 -2.72 -25.15 5.91
C LEU A 265 -4.22 -25.23 6.18
N ARG A 266 -4.56 -25.43 7.46
CA ARG A 266 -5.93 -25.38 7.96
C ARG A 266 -6.07 -24.34 9.07
N PRO A 267 -7.24 -23.71 9.23
CA PRO A 267 -7.51 -22.81 10.36
C PRO A 267 -7.26 -23.52 11.70
N GLY A 268 -6.71 -22.79 12.67
CA GLY A 268 -6.37 -23.30 14.00
C GLY A 268 -5.01 -24.00 14.11
N GLU A 269 -4.36 -24.31 12.99
CA GLU A 269 -2.97 -24.80 13.01
C GLU A 269 -2.03 -23.70 13.54
N THR A 270 -0.87 -24.11 14.07
CA THR A 270 0.13 -23.19 14.61
C THR A 270 1.36 -23.19 13.70
N VAL A 271 1.76 -22.01 13.25
CA VAL A 271 2.94 -21.80 12.40
C VAL A 271 4.00 -21.00 13.16
N ILE A 272 5.27 -21.31 12.89
CA ILE A 272 6.43 -20.61 13.45
C ILE A 272 6.64 -19.30 12.70
N LEU A 273 6.85 -18.21 13.45
CA LEU A 273 7.21 -16.90 12.93
C LEU A 273 8.73 -16.78 12.84
N SER A 274 9.22 -16.12 11.79
CA SER A 274 10.65 -15.84 11.58
C SER A 274 11.55 -17.07 11.85
N PRO A 275 11.31 -18.22 11.17
CA PRO A 275 12.05 -19.44 11.43
C PRO A 275 13.54 -19.27 11.14
N SER A 276 14.40 -19.69 12.08
CA SER A 276 15.86 -19.64 11.88
C SER A 276 16.31 -20.58 10.76
N ASN A 277 17.44 -20.28 10.11
CA ASN A 277 18.05 -21.16 9.10
C ASN A 277 18.50 -22.52 9.64
N GLN A 278 18.58 -22.67 10.97
CA GLN A 278 18.90 -23.91 11.67
C GLN A 278 17.65 -24.75 12.01
N LEU A 279 16.46 -24.30 11.61
CA LEU A 279 15.23 -25.04 11.77
C LEU A 279 15.07 -25.97 10.57
N HIS A 280 14.85 -27.26 10.83
CA HIS A 280 14.63 -28.28 9.81
C HIS A 280 13.37 -29.07 10.13
N ASP A 281 12.93 -29.90 9.18
CA ASP A 281 11.81 -30.80 9.45
C ASP A 281 12.13 -31.75 10.61
N GLY A 282 11.24 -31.80 11.59
CA GLY A 282 11.37 -32.64 12.79
C GLY A 282 12.14 -32.01 13.95
N SER A 283 12.70 -30.80 13.81
CA SER A 283 13.34 -30.08 14.92
C SER A 283 12.39 -29.97 16.11
N ALA A 284 12.88 -30.26 17.31
CA ALA A 284 12.12 -30.04 18.54
C ALA A 284 12.03 -28.54 18.82
N VAL A 285 10.82 -28.05 19.10
CA VAL A 285 10.56 -26.63 19.32
C VAL A 285 9.66 -26.44 20.53
N THR A 286 9.87 -25.33 21.23
CA THR A 286 8.97 -24.85 22.29
C THR A 286 8.56 -23.43 21.96
N THR A 287 7.28 -23.14 22.07
CA THR A 287 6.75 -21.79 21.87
C THR A 287 7.22 -20.89 23.01
N GLN A 288 7.72 -19.71 22.66
CA GLN A 288 8.04 -18.64 23.61
C GLN A 288 6.77 -17.95 24.09
#